data_AF-A0A829DDT4-F1
#
_entry.id   AF-A0A829DDT4-F1
#
_cell.length_a   1.000
_cell.length_b   1.000
_cell.length_c   1.000
_cell.angle_alpha   90.00
_cell.angle_beta   90.00
_cell.angle_gamma   90.00
#
_symmetry.space_group_name_H-M   'P 1'
#
loop_
_entity.id
_entity.type
_entity.pdbx_description
1 polymer ?
#
loop_
_entity_poly.entity_id
_entity_poly.type
_entity_poly.pdbx_seq_one_letter_code
_entity_poly.pdbx_strand_id
1 'polypeptide(L)'
;MKLDKNKIQISIGKNPSKTFYKLQLLLKDHFPENLKTKFSFQTASGIFTGENGQIFTDEVEKIIYLGLGETSKIKIRGVAQHFFQFGEKLKKWEGVGLEIHLPKVLTNSLSADLVVYQIVNSLEQGAYAINVLAKEYKENSKKIGNVSFILQDAAKLKEAEKGLKRGKIVSRYINGVRHIAHLPANHFTPEEFVSRSKEIAKDNGLKITVFDEPQLKKKKWGESFPFAKVLIKKRK
;
A
#
# COMPACT_ATOMS: atom_id res chain seq x y z
N MET A 1 -17.32 -13.02 -7.42
CA MET A 1 -15.94 -13.16 -6.88
C MET A 1 -15.74 -12.20 -5.72
N LYS A 2 -15.43 -12.70 -4.51
CA LYS A 2 -15.17 -11.83 -3.36
C LYS A 2 -13.86 -11.08 -3.57
N LEU A 3 -13.83 -9.78 -3.26
CA LEU A 3 -12.57 -9.04 -3.18
C LEU A 3 -11.69 -9.69 -2.13
N ASP A 4 -10.53 -10.16 -2.57
CA ASP A 4 -9.48 -10.64 -1.70
C ASP A 4 -9.23 -9.63 -0.57
N LYS A 5 -8.99 -10.17 0.63
CA LYS A 5 -8.48 -9.35 1.71
C LYS A 5 -7.07 -8.90 1.33
N ASN A 6 -6.68 -7.75 1.88
CA ASN A 6 -5.28 -7.34 1.88
C ASN A 6 -4.38 -8.50 2.31
N LYS A 7 -3.29 -8.70 1.56
CA LYS A 7 -2.39 -9.84 1.79
C LYS A 7 -1.48 -9.56 2.98
N ILE A 8 -1.16 -8.29 3.23
CA ILE A 8 -0.28 -7.88 4.32
C ILE A 8 -1.13 -7.57 5.55
N GLN A 9 -0.79 -8.17 6.68
CA GLN A 9 -1.34 -7.78 7.97
C GLN A 9 -0.53 -6.60 8.50
N ILE A 10 -1.12 -5.41 8.43
CA ILE A 10 -0.48 -4.15 8.84
C ILE A 10 -1.07 -3.67 10.17
N SER A 11 -0.24 -3.25 11.12
CA SER A 11 -0.67 -2.75 12.44
C SER A 11 0.17 -1.57 12.91
N ILE A 12 -0.21 -0.93 14.02
CA ILE A 12 0.64 0.02 14.75
C ILE A 12 1.03 -0.65 16.08
N GLY A 13 2.28 -0.48 16.50
CA GLY A 13 2.83 -1.10 17.70
C GLY A 13 3.65 -2.34 17.40
N LYS A 14 3.73 -3.27 18.36
CA LYS A 14 4.62 -4.44 18.30
C LYS A 14 4.37 -5.30 17.04
N ASN A 15 5.42 -5.63 16.30
CA ASN A 15 5.32 -6.60 15.21
C ASN A 15 5.07 -8.02 15.77
N PRO A 16 4.00 -8.73 15.33
CA PRO A 16 3.73 -10.08 15.80
C PRO A 16 4.56 -11.16 15.09
N SER A 17 5.35 -10.81 14.08
CA SER A 17 6.21 -11.77 13.36
C SER A 17 7.36 -12.25 14.25
N LYS A 18 7.71 -13.54 14.17
CA LYS A 18 8.85 -14.11 14.92
C LYS A 18 10.19 -13.45 14.55
N THR A 19 10.35 -13.12 13.26
CA THR A 19 11.51 -12.42 12.70
C THR A 19 11.00 -11.27 11.85
N PHE A 20 11.65 -10.11 11.94
CA PHE A 20 11.36 -8.96 11.11
C PHE A 20 12.61 -8.09 10.93
N TYR A 21 12.64 -7.32 9.84
CA TYR A 21 13.60 -6.22 9.69
C TYR A 21 12.99 -4.94 10.25
N LYS A 22 13.82 -4.08 10.84
CA LYS A 22 13.44 -2.70 11.17
C LYS A 22 13.75 -1.81 9.98
N LEU A 23 12.78 -1.06 9.48
CA LEU A 23 12.96 -0.05 8.45
C LEU A 23 13.01 1.33 9.10
N GLN A 24 14.19 1.94 9.13
CA GLN A 24 14.41 3.28 9.65
C GLN A 24 14.42 4.30 8.52
N LEU A 25 13.56 5.31 8.63
CA LEU A 25 13.49 6.41 7.67
C LEU A 25 14.44 7.52 8.12
N LEU A 26 15.34 7.94 7.24
CA LEU A 26 16.36 8.94 7.54
C LEU A 26 16.17 10.17 6.65
N LEU A 27 16.29 11.35 7.23
CA LEU A 27 16.37 12.61 6.49
C LEU A 27 17.83 13.07 6.48
N LYS A 28 18.30 13.52 5.32
CA LYS A 28 19.70 13.89 5.07
C LYS A 28 20.21 14.99 6.01
N ASP A 29 19.38 16.01 6.22
CA ASP A 29 19.63 17.16 7.08
C ASP A 29 19.51 16.83 8.59
N HIS A 30 18.95 15.66 8.92
CA HIS A 30 18.83 15.16 10.30
C HIS A 30 19.47 13.78 10.45
N PHE A 31 20.57 13.54 9.72
CA PHE A 31 21.23 12.24 9.70
C PHE A 31 21.83 11.91 11.08
N PRO A 32 21.47 10.78 11.71
CA PRO A 32 21.88 10.48 13.09
C PRO A 32 23.40 10.32 13.26
N GLU A 33 23.98 10.97 14.28
CA GLU A 33 25.42 10.90 14.58
C GLU A 33 25.91 9.49 14.90
N ASN A 34 25.10 8.70 15.62
CA ASN A 34 25.44 7.30 15.93
C ASN A 34 25.62 6.45 14.66
N LEU A 35 24.90 6.76 13.58
CA LEU A 35 25.07 6.07 12.29
C LEU A 35 26.33 6.53 11.57
N LYS A 36 26.75 7.79 11.74
CA LYS A 36 28.06 8.27 11.23
C LYS A 36 29.21 7.57 11.93
N THR A 37 29.13 7.36 13.24
CA THR A 37 30.14 6.60 13.98
C THR A 37 30.15 5.13 13.58
N LYS A 38 28.96 4.50 13.52
CA LYS A 38 28.82 3.08 13.21
C LYS A 38 29.23 2.71 11.78
N PHE A 39 28.86 3.55 10.82
CA PHE A 39 29.15 3.34 9.39
C PHE A 39 30.08 4.44 8.86
N SER A 40 31.17 4.69 9.58
CA SER A 40 32.10 5.80 9.33
C SER A 40 32.69 5.77 7.92
N PHE A 41 33.13 4.59 7.45
CA PHE A 41 33.61 4.42 6.08
C PHE A 41 32.52 4.75 5.04
N GLN A 42 31.32 4.19 5.18
CA GLN A 42 30.24 4.38 4.21
C GLN A 42 29.76 5.83 4.17
N THR A 43 29.69 6.49 5.32
CA THR A 43 29.29 7.90 5.41
C THR A 43 30.38 8.83 4.86
N ALA A 44 31.65 8.63 5.25
CA ALA A 44 32.79 9.42 4.76
C ALA A 44 33.01 9.28 3.25
N SER A 45 32.79 8.09 2.69
CA SER A 45 32.91 7.84 1.24
C SER A 45 31.65 8.19 0.43
N GLY A 46 30.62 8.76 1.05
CA GLY A 46 29.38 9.16 0.36
C GLY A 46 28.45 8.01 -0.05
N ILE A 47 28.76 6.77 0.36
CA ILE A 47 27.98 5.55 0.04
C ILE A 47 26.63 5.55 0.77
N PHE A 48 26.58 6.15 1.96
CA PHE A 48 25.37 6.24 2.77
C PHE A 48 25.27 7.62 3.43
N THR A 49 24.37 8.46 2.94
CA THR A 49 24.28 9.88 3.31
C THR A 49 22.84 10.35 3.55
N GLY A 50 21.86 9.45 3.38
CA GLY A 50 20.44 9.76 3.53
C GLY A 50 19.81 10.40 2.28
N GLU A 51 20.46 10.29 1.12
CA GLU A 51 19.89 10.75 -0.14
C GLU A 51 18.53 10.10 -0.44
N ASN A 52 17.68 10.83 -1.15
CA ASN A 52 16.32 10.36 -1.43
C ASN A 52 16.34 9.05 -2.24
N GLY A 53 15.75 7.98 -1.67
CA GLY A 53 15.70 6.65 -2.27
C GLY A 53 16.93 5.78 -2.01
N GLN A 54 17.94 6.31 -1.33
CA GLN A 54 19.12 5.52 -0.94
C GLN A 54 18.72 4.47 0.09
N ILE A 55 19.08 3.22 -0.16
CA ILE A 55 18.84 2.11 0.76
C ILE A 55 20.18 1.55 1.22
N PHE A 56 20.34 1.42 2.53
CA PHE A 56 21.48 0.76 3.16
C PHE A 56 20.96 -0.32 4.11
N THR A 57 21.54 -1.52 4.09
CA THR A 57 21.06 -2.64 4.92
C THR A 57 22.17 -3.13 5.83
N ASP A 58 21.89 -3.13 7.13
CA ASP A 58 22.68 -3.79 8.16
C ASP A 58 22.06 -5.16 8.44
N GLU A 59 22.65 -6.19 7.83
CA GLU A 59 22.18 -7.58 7.95
C GLU A 59 22.44 -8.17 9.35
N VAL A 60 23.42 -7.63 10.08
CA VAL A 60 23.77 -8.12 11.44
C VAL A 60 22.66 -7.74 12.42
N GLU A 61 22.21 -6.48 12.37
CA GLU A 61 21.13 -6.00 13.24
C GLU A 61 19.73 -6.12 12.61
N LYS A 62 19.65 -6.57 11.35
CA LYS A 62 18.42 -6.65 10.56
C LYS A 62 17.72 -5.29 10.46
N ILE A 63 18.50 -4.26 10.17
CA ILE A 63 18.00 -2.89 9.98
C ILE A 63 18.19 -2.49 8.52
N ILE A 64 17.11 -2.03 7.91
CA ILE A 64 17.13 -1.37 6.61
C ILE A 64 16.99 0.12 6.87
N TYR A 65 17.88 0.92 6.31
CA TYR A 65 17.81 2.37 6.33
C TYR A 65 17.33 2.86 4.97
N LEU A 66 16.33 3.74 4.95
CA LEU A 66 15.83 4.40 3.76
C LEU A 66 16.04 5.91 3.89
N GLY A 67 16.88 6.47 3.02
CA GLY A 67 17.07 7.91 2.87
C GLY A 67 15.88 8.54 2.17
N LEU A 68 15.40 9.66 2.72
CA LEU A 68 14.29 10.46 2.20
C LEU A 68 14.74 11.83 1.66
N GLY A 69 16.05 12.11 1.69
CA GLY A 69 16.61 13.39 1.28
C GLY A 69 16.38 14.50 2.31
N GLU A 70 16.42 15.75 1.85
CA GLU A 70 16.24 16.94 2.68
C GLU A 70 14.78 17.14 3.09
N THR A 71 14.54 17.52 4.36
CA THR A 71 13.21 17.81 4.89
C THR A 71 12.43 18.84 4.06
N SER A 72 13.11 19.87 3.52
CA SER A 72 12.48 20.94 2.73
C SER A 72 11.90 20.48 1.39
N LYS A 73 12.41 19.36 0.84
CA LYS A 73 12.02 18.83 -0.48
C LYS A 73 11.06 17.65 -0.37
N ILE A 74 10.78 17.17 0.84
CA ILE A 74 10.02 15.94 1.06
C ILE A 74 8.56 16.11 0.67
N LYS A 75 8.02 15.12 -0.04
CA LYS A 75 6.60 15.07 -0.43
C LYS A 75 6.04 13.69 -0.12
N ILE A 76 4.77 13.64 0.27
CA ILE A 76 4.08 12.38 0.60
C ILE A 76 4.22 11.33 -0.52
N ARG A 77 4.05 11.73 -1.78
CA ARG A 77 4.23 10.82 -2.94
C ARG A 77 5.66 10.28 -3.04
N GLY A 78 6.65 11.14 -2.82
CA GLY A 78 8.07 10.78 -2.85
C GLY A 78 8.46 9.80 -1.74
N VAL A 79 7.85 9.92 -0.57
CA VAL A 79 8.00 8.92 0.49
C VAL A 79 7.32 7.62 0.07
N ALA A 80 6.06 7.69 -0.36
CA ALA A 80 5.25 6.51 -0.64
C ALA A 80 5.78 5.64 -1.78
N GLN A 81 6.38 6.20 -2.83
CA GLN A 81 6.89 5.42 -3.96
C GLN A 81 7.98 4.41 -3.53
N HIS A 82 8.81 4.78 -2.54
CA HIS A 82 9.87 3.93 -2.02
C HIS A 82 9.35 2.68 -1.31
N PHE A 83 8.07 2.66 -0.92
CA PHE A 83 7.44 1.52 -0.26
C PHE A 83 6.88 0.46 -1.20
N PHE A 84 6.80 0.75 -2.50
CA PHE A 84 6.38 -0.25 -3.48
C PHE A 84 7.34 -1.45 -3.50
N GLN A 85 8.65 -1.19 -3.61
CA GLN A 85 9.69 -2.23 -3.61
C GLN A 85 9.73 -3.05 -2.31
N PHE A 86 9.32 -2.45 -1.18
CA PHE A 86 9.22 -3.18 0.10
C PHE A 86 8.05 -4.15 0.09
N GLY A 87 6.92 -3.79 -0.54
CA GLY A 87 5.83 -4.73 -0.83
C GLY A 87 6.31 -5.90 -1.71
N GLU A 88 7.12 -5.61 -2.73
CA GLU A 88 7.71 -6.65 -3.58
C GLU A 88 8.75 -7.53 -2.87
N LYS A 89 9.51 -6.98 -1.92
CA LYS A 89 10.44 -7.76 -1.09
C LYS A 89 9.68 -8.66 -0.12
N LEU A 90 8.66 -8.14 0.54
CA LEU A 90 7.83 -8.88 1.52
C LEU A 90 7.22 -10.14 0.91
N LYS A 91 6.79 -10.11 -0.36
CA LYS A 91 6.24 -11.30 -1.05
C LYS A 91 7.29 -12.40 -1.32
N LYS A 92 8.58 -12.06 -1.31
CA LYS A 92 9.70 -12.98 -1.55
C LYS A 92 10.24 -13.59 -0.26
N TRP A 93 9.93 -13.00 0.89
CA TRP A 93 10.31 -13.52 2.20
C TRP A 93 9.29 -14.54 2.72
N GLU A 94 9.76 -15.55 3.45
CA GLU A 94 8.90 -16.54 4.10
C GLU A 94 8.68 -16.13 5.56
N GLY A 95 7.54 -15.53 5.85
CA GLY A 95 7.12 -15.15 7.20
C GLY A 95 7.89 -14.01 7.87
N VAL A 96 8.91 -13.45 7.22
CA VAL A 96 9.69 -12.33 7.75
C VAL A 96 8.91 -11.02 7.64
N GLY A 97 8.71 -10.35 8.77
CA GLY A 97 7.97 -9.09 8.85
C GLY A 97 8.82 -7.85 8.58
N LEU A 98 8.16 -6.68 8.61
CA LEU A 98 8.80 -5.37 8.52
C LEU A 98 8.24 -4.44 9.60
N GLU A 99 9.11 -3.83 10.39
CA GLU A 99 8.74 -2.83 11.39
C GLU A 99 9.20 -1.45 10.90
N ILE A 100 8.28 -0.58 10.54
CA ILE A 100 8.54 0.71 9.91
C ILE A 100 8.57 1.79 11.00
N HIS A 101 9.74 2.39 11.21
CA HIS A 101 9.96 3.43 12.20
C HIS A 101 9.75 4.80 11.57
N LEU A 102 8.72 5.52 12.03
CA LEU A 102 8.40 6.87 11.59
C LEU A 102 9.05 7.89 12.53
N PRO A 103 10.09 8.63 12.06
CA PRO A 103 10.79 9.60 12.90
C PRO A 103 9.92 10.84 13.11
N LYS A 104 10.11 11.50 14.26
CA LYS A 104 9.37 12.70 14.64
C LYS A 104 9.52 13.84 13.61
N VAL A 105 10.72 13.98 13.03
CA VAL A 105 11.01 14.99 12.00
C VAL A 105 10.10 14.81 10.77
N LEU A 106 9.84 13.56 10.36
CA LEU A 106 8.95 13.25 9.25
C LEU A 106 7.49 13.57 9.60
N THR A 107 7.01 13.14 10.76
CA THR A 107 5.59 13.32 11.17
C THR A 107 5.27 14.75 11.61
N ASN A 108 6.29 15.58 11.85
CA ASN A 108 6.14 17.02 12.05
C ASN A 108 6.07 17.77 10.71
N SER A 109 6.79 17.29 9.69
CA SER A 109 6.83 17.91 8.37
C SER A 109 5.64 17.49 7.50
N LEU A 110 5.16 16.27 7.66
CA LEU A 110 4.05 15.69 6.90
C LEU A 110 3.00 15.09 7.85
N SER A 111 1.74 15.17 7.44
CA SER A 111 0.62 14.55 8.16
C SER A 111 0.84 13.04 8.33
N ALA A 112 0.80 12.56 9.57
CA ALA A 112 0.98 11.15 9.88
C ALA A 112 -0.14 10.28 9.29
N ASP A 113 -1.38 10.79 9.18
CA ASP A 113 -2.47 10.03 8.54
C ASP A 113 -2.17 9.80 7.05
N LEU A 114 -1.73 10.84 6.34
CA LEU A 114 -1.42 10.76 4.91
C LEU A 114 -0.17 9.92 4.65
N VAL A 115 0.87 10.04 5.47
CA VAL A 115 2.08 9.22 5.36
C VAL A 115 1.74 7.73 5.52
N VAL A 116 1.08 7.37 6.63
CA VAL A 116 0.69 5.98 6.90
C VAL A 116 -0.28 5.46 5.84
N TYR A 117 -1.29 6.26 5.46
CA TYR A 117 -2.23 5.94 4.40
C TYR A 117 -1.51 5.58 3.10
N GLN A 118 -0.58 6.42 2.64
CA GLN A 118 0.10 6.20 1.35
C GLN A 118 1.12 5.07 1.42
N ILE A 119 1.84 4.90 2.53
CA ILE A 119 2.73 3.75 2.72
C ILE A 119 1.95 2.43 2.63
N VAL A 120 0.80 2.33 3.32
CA VAL A 120 -0.06 1.15 3.27
C VAL A 120 -0.50 0.85 1.82
N ASN A 121 -0.94 1.87 1.09
CA ASN A 121 -1.33 1.70 -0.32
C ASN A 121 -0.16 1.23 -1.19
N SER A 122 1.04 1.79 -1.02
CA SER A 122 2.21 1.39 -1.80
C SER A 122 2.68 -0.04 -1.49
N LEU A 123 2.71 -0.42 -0.21
CA LEU A 123 3.08 -1.77 0.22
C LEU A 123 2.14 -2.82 -0.38
N GLU A 124 0.82 -2.62 -0.22
CA GLU A 124 -0.18 -3.55 -0.74
C GLU A 124 -0.15 -3.62 -2.28
N GLN A 125 0.12 -2.50 -2.95
CA GLN A 125 0.26 -2.49 -4.40
C GLN A 125 1.52 -3.22 -4.87
N GLY A 126 2.63 -3.12 -4.15
CA GLY A 126 3.87 -3.86 -4.45
C GLY A 126 3.77 -5.35 -4.12
N ALA A 127 3.02 -5.71 -3.08
CA ALA A 127 2.76 -7.09 -2.71
C ALA A 127 1.73 -7.78 -3.63
N TYR A 128 0.98 -7.01 -4.43
CA TYR A 128 0.01 -7.55 -5.38
C TYR A 128 0.70 -8.33 -6.49
N ALA A 129 0.28 -9.57 -6.71
CA ALA A 129 0.77 -10.38 -7.82
C ALA A 129 -0.08 -10.18 -9.07
N ILE A 130 0.58 -9.94 -10.19
CA ILE A 130 -0.09 -9.72 -11.48
C ILE A 130 -0.60 -11.05 -12.05
N ASN A 131 0.16 -12.14 -11.86
CA ASN A 131 -0.12 -13.46 -12.44
C ASN A 131 -1.00 -14.34 -11.54
N VAL A 132 -2.09 -13.79 -11.00
CA VAL A 132 -3.00 -14.48 -10.05
C VAL A 132 -3.60 -15.79 -10.59
N LEU A 133 -3.71 -15.94 -11.91
CA LEU A 133 -4.24 -17.14 -12.57
C LEU A 133 -3.16 -18.18 -12.87
N ALA A 134 -1.88 -17.83 -12.79
CA ALA A 134 -0.79 -18.76 -13.07
C ALA A 134 -0.69 -19.84 -11.99
N LYS A 135 -0.61 -21.10 -12.41
CA LYS A 135 -0.51 -22.26 -11.52
C LYS A 135 0.75 -22.19 -10.64
N GLU A 136 1.88 -21.84 -11.24
CA GLU A 136 3.16 -21.63 -10.55
C GLU A 136 3.11 -20.56 -9.46
N TYR A 137 2.26 -19.54 -9.61
CA TYR A 137 2.10 -18.50 -8.60
C TYR A 137 1.39 -19.05 -7.35
N LYS A 138 0.38 -19.91 -7.52
CA LYS A 138 -0.33 -20.54 -6.41
C LYS A 138 0.54 -21.54 -5.66
N GLU A 139 1.40 -22.26 -6.37
CA GLU A 139 2.27 -23.29 -5.80
C GLU A 139 3.49 -22.69 -5.08
N ASN A 140 3.99 -21.53 -5.51
CA ASN A 140 5.19 -20.88 -4.95
C ASN A 140 4.90 -19.64 -4.10
N SER A 141 3.63 -19.40 -3.71
CA SER A 141 3.30 -18.23 -2.89
C SER A 141 3.79 -18.40 -1.46
N LYS A 142 4.68 -17.51 -1.03
CA LYS A 142 5.21 -17.49 0.34
C LYS A 142 4.26 -16.80 1.31
N LYS A 143 4.31 -17.19 2.58
CA LYS A 143 3.55 -16.49 3.62
C LYS A 143 4.18 -15.13 3.87
N ILE A 144 3.43 -14.06 3.59
CA ILE A 144 3.91 -12.70 3.87
C ILE A 144 3.94 -12.44 5.38
N GLY A 145 5.05 -11.92 5.89
CA GLY A 145 5.19 -11.50 7.29
C GLY A 145 4.36 -10.25 7.61
N ASN A 146 4.18 -9.97 8.91
CA ASN A 146 3.39 -8.83 9.34
C ASN A 146 4.19 -7.52 9.20
N VAL A 147 3.48 -6.45 8.89
CA VAL A 147 4.03 -5.10 8.90
C VAL A 147 3.50 -4.35 10.12
N SER A 148 4.36 -3.58 10.76
CA SER A 148 3.99 -2.71 11.86
C SER A 148 4.57 -1.32 11.67
N PHE A 149 3.88 -0.31 12.17
CA PHE A 149 4.40 1.03 12.30
C PHE A 149 4.77 1.31 13.76
N ILE A 150 5.96 1.86 13.96
CA ILE A 150 6.43 2.40 15.23
C ILE A 150 6.57 3.90 15.06
N LEU A 151 5.81 4.68 15.84
CA LEU A 151 5.89 6.13 15.83
C LEU A 151 6.84 6.58 16.92
N GLN A 152 7.81 7.43 16.56
CA GLN A 152 8.65 8.08 17.57
C GLN A 152 7.86 9.13 18.36
N ASP A 153 6.88 9.78 17.72
CA ASP A 153 5.99 10.73 18.38
C ASP A 153 4.63 10.10 18.71
N ALA A 154 4.43 9.78 19.99
CA ALA A 154 3.18 9.20 20.49
C ALA A 154 1.96 10.11 20.28
N ALA A 155 2.15 11.44 20.19
CA ALA A 155 1.05 12.38 19.96
C ALA A 155 0.40 12.17 18.57
N LYS A 156 1.13 11.56 17.62
CA LYS A 156 0.67 11.29 16.26
C LYS A 156 -0.09 9.97 16.12
N LEU A 157 -0.26 9.20 17.19
CA LEU A 157 -0.88 7.87 17.16
C LEU A 157 -2.29 7.87 16.55
N LYS A 158 -3.20 8.72 17.03
CA LYS A 158 -4.59 8.77 16.52
C LYS A 158 -4.66 9.13 15.04
N GLU A 159 -3.76 10.01 14.60
CA GLU A 159 -3.65 10.44 13.22
C GLU A 159 -3.18 9.26 12.34
N ALA A 160 -2.13 8.55 12.77
CA ALA A 160 -1.64 7.35 12.12
C ALA A 160 -2.68 6.23 12.05
N GLU A 161 -3.47 6.00 13.11
CA GLU A 161 -4.55 5.01 13.14
C GLU A 161 -5.63 5.31 12.09
N LYS A 162 -6.00 6.59 11.93
CA LYS A 162 -6.91 7.04 10.87
C LYS A 162 -6.33 6.73 9.49
N GLY A 163 -5.04 7.03 9.30
CA GLY A 163 -4.29 6.70 8.08
C GLY A 163 -4.28 5.20 7.76
N LEU A 164 -3.99 4.37 8.76
CA LEU A 164 -3.95 2.92 8.66
C LEU A 164 -5.33 2.34 8.30
N LYS A 165 -6.38 2.76 9.00
CA LYS A 165 -7.75 2.30 8.73
C LYS A 165 -8.17 2.65 7.30
N ARG A 166 -7.93 3.90 6.89
CA ARG A 166 -8.23 4.36 5.52
C ARG A 166 -7.40 3.61 4.49
N GLY A 167 -6.11 3.41 4.76
CA GLY A 167 -5.17 2.74 3.86
C GLY A 167 -5.60 1.32 3.58
N LYS A 168 -5.91 0.55 4.63
CA LYS A 168 -6.38 -0.84 4.50
C LYS A 168 -7.63 -0.96 3.65
N ILE A 169 -8.59 -0.05 3.81
CA ILE A 169 -9.83 -0.06 3.03
C ILE A 169 -9.51 0.24 1.57
N VAL A 170 -8.83 1.35 1.30
CA VAL A 170 -8.59 1.81 -0.07
C VAL A 170 -7.70 0.85 -0.86
N SER A 171 -6.61 0.37 -0.27
CA SER A 171 -5.68 -0.55 -0.93
C SER A 171 -6.36 -1.84 -1.38
N ARG A 172 -7.32 -2.34 -0.57
CA ARG A 172 -8.14 -3.50 -0.91
C ARG A 172 -8.92 -3.29 -2.19
N TYR A 173 -9.57 -2.14 -2.32
CA TYR A 173 -10.35 -1.81 -3.52
C TYR A 173 -9.46 -1.52 -4.72
N ILE A 174 -8.32 -0.84 -4.54
CA ILE A 174 -7.34 -0.62 -5.60
C ILE A 174 -6.85 -1.96 -6.17
N ASN A 175 -6.37 -2.85 -5.33
CA ASN A 175 -5.92 -4.18 -5.77
C ASN A 175 -7.06 -5.02 -6.35
N GLY A 176 -8.29 -4.82 -5.86
CA GLY A 176 -9.49 -5.36 -6.45
C GLY A 176 -9.73 -4.96 -7.90
N VAL A 177 -9.59 -3.67 -8.19
CA VAL A 177 -9.71 -3.14 -9.55
C VAL A 177 -8.55 -3.63 -10.41
N ARG A 178 -7.31 -3.63 -9.90
CA ARG A 178 -6.14 -4.18 -10.60
C ARG A 178 -6.32 -5.65 -10.94
N HIS A 179 -6.93 -6.41 -10.04
CA HIS A 179 -7.25 -7.81 -10.28
C HIS A 179 -8.18 -7.97 -11.46
N ILE A 180 -9.31 -7.25 -11.47
CA ILE A 180 -10.23 -7.26 -12.61
C ILE A 180 -9.53 -6.83 -13.90
N ALA A 181 -8.74 -5.76 -13.86
CA ALA A 181 -8.04 -5.24 -15.03
C ALA A 181 -6.99 -6.21 -15.61
N HIS A 182 -6.46 -7.13 -14.79
CA HIS A 182 -5.50 -8.16 -15.22
C HIS A 182 -6.17 -9.49 -15.58
N LEU A 183 -7.49 -9.64 -15.40
CA LEU A 183 -8.19 -10.82 -15.89
C LEU A 183 -8.29 -10.77 -17.42
N PRO A 184 -8.15 -11.91 -18.11
CA PRO A 184 -8.49 -11.99 -19.53
C PRO A 184 -9.97 -11.63 -19.75
N ALA A 185 -10.31 -11.10 -20.92
CA ALA A 185 -11.65 -10.53 -21.18
C ALA A 185 -12.81 -11.52 -20.98
N ASN A 186 -12.58 -12.82 -21.11
CA ASN A 186 -13.58 -13.87 -20.89
C ASN A 186 -13.83 -14.20 -19.39
N HIS A 187 -13.04 -13.65 -18.47
CA HIS A 187 -13.15 -13.88 -17.02
C HIS A 187 -13.87 -12.75 -16.26
N PHE A 188 -14.23 -11.66 -16.93
CA PHE A 188 -14.98 -10.56 -16.33
C PHE A 188 -15.99 -9.96 -17.30
N THR A 189 -17.14 -10.64 -17.45
CA THR A 189 -18.20 -10.25 -18.38
C THR A 189 -19.04 -9.07 -17.85
N PRO A 190 -19.85 -8.41 -18.70
CA PRO A 190 -20.81 -7.39 -18.24
C PRO A 190 -21.77 -7.89 -17.14
N GLU A 191 -22.23 -9.14 -17.22
CA GLU A 191 -23.09 -9.77 -16.22
C GLU A 191 -22.36 -9.93 -14.88
N GLU A 192 -21.09 -10.35 -14.92
CA GLU A 192 -20.25 -10.45 -13.73
C GLU A 192 -19.96 -9.07 -13.12
N PHE A 193 -19.74 -8.04 -13.94
CA PHE A 193 -19.59 -6.66 -13.48
C PHE A 193 -20.85 -6.15 -12.77
N VAL A 194 -22.04 -6.41 -13.34
CA VAL A 194 -23.33 -6.05 -12.73
C VAL A 194 -23.53 -6.79 -11.41
N SER A 195 -23.30 -8.12 -11.40
CA SER A 195 -23.41 -8.96 -10.21
C SER A 195 -22.50 -8.43 -9.09
N ARG A 196 -21.24 -8.16 -9.41
CA ARG A 196 -20.26 -7.63 -8.45
C ARG A 196 -20.64 -6.24 -7.95
N SER A 197 -21.13 -5.37 -8.82
CA SER A 197 -21.60 -4.05 -8.44
C SER A 197 -22.78 -4.12 -7.45
N LYS A 198 -23.69 -5.09 -7.63
CA LYS A 198 -24.80 -5.35 -6.70
C LYS A 198 -24.29 -5.83 -5.33
N GLU A 199 -23.32 -6.74 -5.31
CA GLU A 199 -22.68 -7.20 -4.05
C GLU A 199 -22.04 -6.02 -3.29
N ILE A 200 -21.21 -5.22 -3.96
CA ILE A 200 -20.57 -4.04 -3.34
C ILE A 200 -21.62 -3.07 -2.82
N ALA A 201 -22.69 -2.82 -3.57
CA ALA A 201 -23.76 -1.94 -3.13
C ALA A 201 -24.49 -2.48 -1.89
N LYS A 202 -24.77 -3.78 -1.85
CA LYS A 202 -25.40 -4.45 -0.69
C LYS A 202 -24.50 -4.35 0.55
N ASP A 203 -23.23 -4.71 0.43
CA ASP A 203 -22.27 -4.72 1.54
C ASP A 203 -22.05 -3.32 2.16
N ASN A 204 -22.29 -2.27 1.38
CA ASN A 204 -22.05 -0.88 1.80
C ASN A 204 -23.35 -0.05 1.94
N GLY A 205 -24.53 -0.68 1.89
CA GLY A 205 -25.81 0.02 2.02
C GLY A 205 -26.08 1.06 0.92
N LEU A 206 -25.53 0.87 -0.28
CA LEU A 206 -25.70 1.77 -1.42
C LEU A 206 -26.94 1.40 -2.25
N LYS A 207 -27.42 2.34 -3.06
CA LYS A 207 -28.44 2.08 -4.09
C LYS A 207 -27.73 1.88 -5.42
N ILE A 208 -28.03 0.77 -6.08
CA ILE A 208 -27.55 0.47 -7.42
C ILE A 208 -28.72 0.49 -8.41
N THR A 209 -28.48 1.03 -9.60
CA THR A 209 -29.40 0.99 -10.73
C THR A 209 -28.64 0.50 -11.95
N VAL A 210 -29.14 -0.56 -12.57
CA VAL A 210 -28.55 -1.19 -13.75
C VAL A 210 -29.50 -0.89 -14.91
N PHE A 211 -28.95 -0.40 -16.02
CA PHE A 211 -29.73 -0.12 -17.23
C PHE A 211 -29.48 -1.18 -18.29
N ASP A 212 -30.56 -1.75 -18.81
CA ASP A 212 -30.54 -2.61 -19.99
C ASP A 212 -30.61 -1.77 -21.30
N GLU A 213 -30.43 -2.43 -22.44
CA GLU A 213 -30.47 -1.77 -23.75
C GLU A 213 -31.76 -0.99 -24.02
N PRO A 214 -32.97 -1.54 -23.80
CA PRO A 214 -34.22 -0.78 -23.95
C PRO A 214 -34.25 0.50 -23.11
N GLN A 215 -33.80 0.43 -21.86
CA GLN A 215 -33.77 1.58 -20.96
C GLN A 215 -32.73 2.63 -21.40
N LEU A 216 -31.59 2.20 -21.96
CA LEU A 216 -30.57 3.10 -22.51
C LEU A 216 -31.07 3.84 -23.75
N LYS A 217 -31.76 3.14 -24.66
CA LYS A 217 -32.40 3.75 -25.85
C LYS A 217 -33.45 4.78 -25.44
N LYS A 218 -34.32 4.44 -24.48
CA LYS A 218 -35.36 5.35 -23.97
C LYS A 218 -34.77 6.62 -23.33
N LYS A 219 -33.59 6.54 -22.72
CA LYS A 219 -32.89 7.69 -22.13
C LYS A 219 -32.07 8.51 -23.11
N LYS A 220 -32.08 8.18 -24.41
CA LYS A 220 -31.18 8.76 -25.44
C LYS A 220 -29.70 8.66 -25.05
N TRP A 221 -29.34 7.66 -24.24
CA TRP A 221 -27.95 7.39 -23.85
C TRP A 221 -27.28 6.36 -24.78
N GLY A 222 -28.08 5.67 -25.60
CA GLY A 222 -27.61 4.62 -26.50
C GLY A 222 -26.69 5.08 -27.63
N GLU A 223 -26.80 6.34 -28.09
CA GLU A 223 -25.91 6.88 -29.13
C GLU A 223 -24.50 7.19 -28.60
N SER A 224 -24.36 7.54 -27.31
CA SER A 224 -23.05 7.79 -26.69
C SER A 224 -22.43 6.56 -26.03
N PHE A 225 -23.21 5.52 -25.77
CA PHE A 225 -22.78 4.32 -25.05
C PHE A 225 -23.45 3.06 -25.63
N PRO A 226 -22.79 2.34 -26.55
CA PRO A 226 -23.35 1.14 -27.16
C PRO A 226 -23.36 -0.10 -26.22
N PHE A 227 -23.07 0.05 -24.93
CA PHE A 227 -22.96 -1.04 -23.95
C PHE A 227 -23.70 -0.75 -22.63
N ALA A 228 -23.99 -1.80 -21.85
CA ALA A 228 -24.72 -1.73 -20.58
C ALA A 228 -24.07 -0.77 -19.55
N LYS A 229 -24.90 -0.04 -18.78
CA LYS A 229 -24.45 1.00 -17.84
C LYS A 229 -24.91 0.72 -16.42
N VAL A 230 -23.99 0.89 -15.45
CA VAL A 230 -24.27 0.78 -14.02
C VAL A 230 -24.14 2.15 -13.35
N LEU A 231 -25.16 2.58 -12.60
CA LEU A 231 -25.13 3.77 -11.76
C LEU A 231 -25.21 3.37 -10.28
N ILE A 232 -24.30 3.90 -9.47
CA ILE A 232 -24.28 3.71 -8.01
C ILE A 232 -24.53 5.08 -7.35
N LYS A 233 -25.49 5.14 -6.42
CA LYS A 233 -25.80 6.34 -5.64
C LYS A 233 -25.82 6.00 -4.15
N LYS A 234 -25.41 6.94 -3.31
CA LYS A 234 -25.60 6.84 -1.86
C LYS A 234 -27.11 6.78 -1.57
N ARG A 235 -27.55 5.89 -0.68
CA ARG A 235 -28.94 5.93 -0.20
C ARG A 235 -29.11 7.28 0.52
N LYS A 236 -30.15 8.04 0.14
CA LYS A 236 -30.58 9.21 0.90
C LYS A 236 -31.00 8.75 2.29
#